data_AF-A0A3Q2XFI7-F1
#
_entry.id   AF-A0A3Q2XFI7-F1
#
_cell.length_a   1.000
_cell.length_b   1.000
_cell.length_c   1.000
_cell.angle_alpha   90.00
_cell.angle_beta   90.00
_cell.angle_gamma   90.00
#
_symmetry.space_group_name_H-M   'P 1'
#
loop_
_entity.id
_entity.type
_entity.pdbx_description
1 polymer ?
#
loop_
_entity_poly.entity_id
_entity_poly.type
_entity_poly.pdbx_seq_one_letter_code
_entity_poly.pdbx_strand_id
1 'polypeptide(L)'
;MITYYITSHSSSFSRFSTKKFDVFSFLEMCNLCKHPPGSCQVPTRRPSSFMSQASPPPILSVAPTRALMDEAIRVRVDNLPPGAPVTLRCLHHSEDKDYWEAYGHYISDPTGAVSVADDVSVGGTYRGKEIMGLLWSMRPVPGSRTGLRLRKRNVCTPMLFTISVYGGHVSHDFSSRRPLAEELTERWYMAPGVRRLELKDRGVRGTLFIPSGPGPFPGLLDMWGGGGGLLEYRSALLASHGYVSLALEYFAPGELASTDLELKYFEAAFELIKQHPAVVADKVGIFGLSLGGIVAIHMTAESTVVKPACCICISGSHLYLRNQPLWNIHQPMLESGRKVHMDEEQNVIWRDISLPISSDLSRKTDMERMMRSVGKEHLLTRLEYPDAGHLIEPPYSPHFRATNFMWDYKKAKVTMLWGGQTKCHSDAQEDSWKKMLAFLRQHLYSPHLPKARM
;
A
#
# COMPACT_ATOMS: atom_id res chain seq x y z
N MET A 1 8.44 -2.89 26.69
CA MET A 1 8.29 -2.66 25.24
C MET A 1 7.04 -1.84 25.02
N ILE A 2 7.14 -0.82 24.18
CA ILE A 2 6.01 -0.01 23.74
C ILE A 2 5.56 -0.55 22.38
N THR A 3 4.25 -0.79 22.21
CA THR A 3 3.69 -1.45 21.03
C THR A 3 2.75 -0.51 20.28
N TYR A 4 2.96 -0.40 18.97
CA TYR A 4 2.09 0.30 18.03
C TYR A 4 1.27 -0.72 17.24
N TYR A 5 -0.03 -0.79 17.46
CA TYR A 5 -0.90 -1.80 16.87
C TYR A 5 -1.90 -1.17 15.91
N ILE A 6 -1.87 -1.55 14.64
CA ILE A 6 -2.77 -1.03 13.62
C ILE A 6 -3.74 -2.13 13.19
N THR A 7 -5.04 -1.87 13.31
CA THR A 7 -6.11 -2.76 12.84
C THR A 7 -6.89 -2.15 11.69
N SER A 8 -7.25 -3.00 10.73
CA SER A 8 -8.16 -2.67 9.64
C SER A 8 -9.52 -3.34 9.89
N HIS A 9 -10.61 -2.58 9.85
CA HIS A 9 -11.96 -3.16 9.90
C HIS A 9 -12.73 -2.86 8.61
N SER A 10 -12.88 -3.87 7.74
CA SER A 10 -13.65 -3.73 6.50
C SER A 10 -15.03 -4.37 6.67
N SER A 11 -16.09 -3.56 6.57
CA SER A 11 -17.48 -4.01 6.52
C SER A 11 -17.86 -4.66 5.17
N SER A 12 -17.01 -4.48 4.15
CA SER A 12 -17.32 -4.75 2.74
C SER A 12 -17.22 -6.21 2.26
N PHE A 13 -17.00 -7.17 3.16
CA PHE A 13 -16.94 -8.59 2.78
C PHE A 13 -18.30 -9.16 2.32
N SER A 14 -19.40 -8.47 2.60
CA SER A 14 -20.78 -8.91 2.34
C SER A 14 -21.27 -8.74 0.89
N ARG A 15 -20.52 -8.06 0.00
CA ARG A 15 -20.96 -7.77 -1.39
C ARG A 15 -20.02 -8.28 -2.48
N PHE A 16 -19.41 -9.45 -2.30
CA PHE A 16 -18.81 -10.16 -3.43
C PHE A 16 -19.88 -11.08 -4.04
N SER A 17 -20.54 -10.61 -5.10
CA SER A 17 -21.30 -11.50 -5.98
C SER A 17 -20.31 -12.21 -6.90
N THR A 18 -20.43 -13.53 -7.01
CA THR A 18 -19.64 -14.38 -7.93
C THR A 18 -20.13 -14.29 -9.37
N LYS A 19 -21.17 -13.50 -9.66
CA LYS A 19 -21.61 -13.30 -11.03
C LYS A 19 -20.54 -12.47 -11.75
N LYS A 20 -20.19 -12.94 -12.95
CA LYS A 20 -19.40 -12.26 -13.98
C LYS A 20 -19.52 -10.73 -13.86
N PHE A 21 -18.42 -10.02 -14.11
CA PHE A 21 -18.45 -8.59 -14.38
C PHE A 21 -19.51 -8.33 -15.48
N ASP A 22 -20.74 -8.05 -15.07
CA ASP A 22 -21.83 -7.69 -15.96
C ASP A 22 -21.65 -6.22 -16.28
N VAL A 23 -21.23 -6.00 -17.51
CA VAL A 23 -21.28 -4.74 -18.24
C VAL A 23 -22.75 -4.36 -18.43
N PHE A 24 -23.51 -4.02 -17.40
CA PHE A 24 -24.84 -3.41 -17.56
C PHE A 24 -25.27 -2.66 -16.29
N SER A 25 -25.08 -1.34 -16.30
CA SER A 25 -25.94 -0.40 -15.59
C SER A 25 -26.12 0.85 -16.46
N PHE A 26 -26.81 0.66 -17.59
CA PHE A 26 -27.20 1.74 -18.49
C PHE A 26 -28.53 1.34 -19.11
N LEU A 27 -29.63 1.65 -18.44
CA LEU A 27 -30.98 1.81 -19.01
C LEU A 27 -31.96 2.13 -17.89
N GLU A 28 -31.88 3.36 -17.39
CA GLU A 28 -33.03 4.05 -16.78
C GLU A 28 -32.69 5.53 -16.64
N MET A 29 -32.93 6.29 -17.72
CA MET A 29 -33.30 7.71 -17.74
C MET A 29 -33.31 8.20 -19.19
N CYS A 30 -34.17 7.59 -20.00
CA CYS A 30 -34.57 8.14 -21.29
C CYS A 30 -36.09 8.00 -21.38
N ASN A 31 -36.81 9.07 -21.03
CA ASN A 31 -38.04 9.52 -21.66
C ASN A 31 -38.64 10.65 -20.83
N LEU A 32 -38.69 11.85 -21.40
CA LEU A 32 -39.85 12.74 -21.43
C LEU A 32 -39.44 14.08 -22.05
N CYS A 33 -39.86 14.26 -23.32
CA CYS A 33 -40.39 15.50 -23.92
C CYS A 33 -40.27 15.42 -25.44
N LYS A 34 -41.34 14.94 -26.09
CA LYS A 34 -41.57 15.06 -27.53
C LYS A 34 -42.45 16.30 -27.76
N HIS A 35 -41.98 17.28 -28.53
CA HIS A 35 -42.84 18.23 -29.26
C HIS A 35 -42.23 18.54 -30.65
N PRO A 36 -43.07 18.83 -31.66
CA PRO A 36 -42.76 18.74 -33.11
C PRO A 36 -42.07 19.99 -33.69
N PRO A 37 -41.57 19.95 -34.96
CA PRO A 37 -40.66 20.97 -35.47
C PRO A 37 -41.40 22.22 -35.96
N GLY A 38 -41.03 23.38 -35.43
CA GLY A 38 -41.40 24.70 -35.95
C GLY A 38 -40.27 25.27 -36.79
N SER A 39 -40.56 25.60 -38.04
CA SER A 39 -39.68 26.28 -38.98
C SER A 39 -39.42 27.73 -38.55
N CYS A 40 -38.15 28.09 -38.33
CA CYS A 40 -37.70 29.48 -38.26
C CYS A 40 -36.39 29.62 -39.04
N GLN A 41 -36.47 30.30 -40.18
CA GLN A 41 -35.30 30.71 -40.97
C GLN A 41 -34.55 31.80 -40.19
N VAL A 42 -33.27 31.56 -39.91
CA VAL A 42 -32.34 32.55 -39.36
C VAL A 42 -31.40 32.99 -40.49
N PRO A 43 -31.21 34.30 -40.74
CA PRO A 43 -30.37 34.76 -41.83
C PRO A 43 -28.89 34.48 -41.57
N THR A 44 -28.21 33.93 -42.58
CA THR A 44 -26.79 33.62 -42.63
C THR A 44 -25.94 34.90 -42.62
N ARG A 45 -25.50 35.36 -41.44
CA ARG A 45 -24.33 36.23 -41.33
C ARG A 45 -23.07 35.36 -41.27
N ARG A 46 -22.19 35.54 -42.27
CA ARG A 46 -20.83 34.98 -42.26
C ARG A 46 -20.08 35.48 -41.02
N PRO A 47 -19.48 34.61 -40.19
CA PRO A 47 -18.49 35.05 -39.24
C PRO A 47 -17.23 35.44 -40.01
N SER A 48 -16.80 36.68 -39.82
CA SER A 48 -15.46 37.16 -40.14
C SER A 48 -14.42 36.18 -39.60
N SER A 49 -13.46 35.81 -40.44
CA SER A 49 -12.29 35.02 -40.04
C SER A 49 -11.47 35.79 -39.00
N PHE A 50 -11.76 35.58 -37.72
CA PHE A 50 -10.78 35.82 -36.68
C PHE A 50 -9.66 34.82 -36.92
N MET A 51 -8.49 35.33 -37.31
CA MET A 51 -7.26 34.55 -37.24
C MET A 51 -7.11 34.10 -35.80
N SER A 52 -7.40 32.81 -35.55
CA SER A 52 -7.11 32.15 -34.29
C SER A 52 -5.60 32.23 -34.08
N GLN A 53 -5.14 33.15 -33.23
CA GLN A 53 -3.81 32.97 -32.62
C GLN A 53 -3.83 31.57 -31.99
N ALA A 54 -2.99 30.67 -32.49
CA ALA A 54 -2.90 29.34 -31.95
C ALA A 54 -2.53 29.46 -30.47
N SER A 55 -3.44 29.05 -29.58
CA SER A 55 -3.14 29.01 -28.15
C SER A 55 -1.84 28.23 -27.93
N PRO A 56 -0.96 28.68 -27.04
CA PRO A 56 0.27 27.95 -26.75
C PRO A 56 -0.05 26.50 -26.37
N PRO A 57 0.82 25.53 -26.72
CA PRO A 57 0.56 24.14 -26.41
C PRO A 57 0.45 23.95 -24.88
N PRO A 58 -0.38 23.00 -24.42
CA PRO A 58 -0.48 22.66 -23.00
C PRO A 58 0.89 22.29 -22.42
N ILE A 59 1.19 22.79 -21.22
CA ILE A 59 2.43 22.49 -20.51
C ILE A 59 2.07 21.65 -19.29
N LEU A 60 2.53 20.40 -19.26
CA LEU A 60 2.41 19.54 -18.09
C LEU A 60 3.68 19.67 -17.25
N SER A 61 3.52 19.82 -15.93
CA SER A 61 4.62 19.94 -14.97
C SER A 61 4.41 19.00 -13.78
N VAL A 62 5.47 18.31 -13.37
CA VAL A 62 5.49 17.43 -12.20
C VAL A 62 6.63 17.84 -11.26
N ALA A 63 6.32 18.13 -9.99
CA ALA A 63 7.31 18.62 -9.03
C ALA A 63 7.17 17.95 -7.65
N PRO A 64 8.25 17.39 -7.08
CA PRO A 64 9.52 17.10 -7.74
C PRO A 64 9.38 16.00 -8.80
N THR A 65 10.23 16.01 -9.84
CA THR A 65 10.23 14.96 -10.89
C THR A 65 10.80 13.63 -10.38
N ARG A 66 11.66 13.67 -9.35
CA ARG A 66 12.22 12.51 -8.66
C ARG A 66 11.96 12.65 -7.17
N ALA A 67 11.30 11.67 -6.57
CA ALA A 67 11.04 11.67 -5.12
C ALA A 67 10.92 10.25 -4.58
N LEU A 68 10.99 10.09 -3.26
CA LEU A 68 10.70 8.82 -2.62
C LEU A 68 9.23 8.45 -2.79
N MET A 69 8.92 7.15 -2.80
CA MET A 69 7.57 6.65 -3.01
C MET A 69 6.58 7.23 -1.99
N ASP A 70 7.01 7.57 -0.77
CA ASP A 70 6.16 8.11 0.28
C ASP A 70 6.08 9.65 0.33
N GLU A 71 6.73 10.37 -0.59
CA GLU A 71 6.71 11.83 -0.68
C GLU A 71 5.70 12.32 -1.73
N ALA A 72 4.83 13.29 -1.43
CA ALA A 72 3.87 13.77 -2.43
C ALA A 72 4.55 14.47 -3.62
N ILE A 73 3.94 14.36 -4.81
CA ILE A 73 4.27 15.16 -6.00
C ILE A 73 3.09 16.08 -6.36
N ARG A 74 3.39 17.22 -6.96
CA ARG A 74 2.40 18.13 -7.52
C ARG A 74 2.39 17.99 -9.04
N VAL A 75 1.20 17.84 -9.59
CA VAL A 75 0.98 17.74 -11.04
C VAL A 75 0.11 18.91 -11.45
N ARG A 76 0.60 19.71 -12.40
CA ARG A 76 -0.08 20.88 -12.93
C ARG A 76 -0.04 20.89 -14.45
N VAL A 77 -1.13 21.34 -15.06
CA VAL A 77 -1.22 21.65 -16.49
C VAL A 77 -1.53 23.13 -16.64
N ASP A 78 -0.80 23.80 -17.50
CA ASP A 78 -1.04 25.17 -17.92
C ASP A 78 -1.33 25.22 -19.43
N ASN A 79 -1.78 26.38 -19.93
CA ASN A 79 -2.06 26.62 -21.35
C ASN A 79 -3.17 25.72 -21.95
N LEU A 80 -4.13 25.29 -21.15
CA LEU A 80 -5.36 24.68 -21.65
C LEU A 80 -6.35 25.77 -22.11
N PRO A 81 -7.29 25.47 -23.03
CA PRO A 81 -8.40 26.39 -23.26
C PRO A 81 -9.18 26.59 -21.93
N PRO A 82 -9.57 27.83 -21.56
CA PRO A 82 -10.31 28.08 -20.31
C PRO A 82 -11.63 27.33 -20.24
N GLY A 83 -11.97 26.77 -19.08
CA GLY A 83 -13.22 26.02 -18.87
C GLY A 83 -13.32 24.70 -19.65
N ALA A 84 -12.21 24.18 -20.18
CA ALA A 84 -12.19 22.99 -21.00
C ALA A 84 -12.15 21.71 -20.15
N PRO A 85 -12.91 20.66 -20.55
CA PRO A 85 -12.76 19.35 -19.95
C PRO A 85 -11.43 18.73 -20.37
N VAL A 86 -10.69 18.19 -19.40
CA VAL A 86 -9.44 17.47 -19.62
C VAL A 86 -9.35 16.22 -18.75
N THR A 87 -8.52 15.27 -19.19
CA THR A 87 -8.20 14.07 -18.42
C THR A 87 -6.71 14.04 -18.15
N LEU A 88 -6.32 13.94 -16.89
CA LEU A 88 -4.95 13.56 -16.52
C LEU A 88 -4.94 12.06 -16.25
N ARG A 89 -4.04 11.34 -16.93
CA ARG A 89 -3.82 9.90 -16.75
C ARG A 89 -2.41 9.67 -16.26
N CYS A 90 -2.23 8.71 -15.36
CA CYS A 90 -0.93 8.19 -14.97
C CYS A 90 -0.85 6.71 -15.38
N LEU A 91 0.23 6.32 -16.05
CA LEU A 91 0.49 4.97 -16.53
C LEU A 91 1.80 4.44 -15.94
N HIS A 92 1.81 3.18 -15.54
CA HIS A 92 2.99 2.47 -15.05
C HIS A 92 3.07 1.06 -15.64
N HIS A 93 4.25 0.68 -16.13
CA HIS A 93 4.55 -0.70 -16.52
C HIS A 93 5.36 -1.36 -15.40
N SER A 94 4.75 -2.35 -14.74
CA SER A 94 5.32 -2.97 -13.55
C SER A 94 6.46 -3.93 -13.85
N GLU A 95 7.24 -4.27 -12.84
CA GLU A 95 8.28 -5.31 -12.94
C GLU A 95 7.70 -6.70 -13.25
N ASP A 96 6.43 -6.92 -12.87
CA ASP A 96 5.64 -8.11 -13.20
C ASP A 96 5.05 -8.08 -14.63
N LYS A 97 5.40 -7.07 -15.43
CA LYS A 97 5.01 -6.89 -16.84
C LYS A 97 3.52 -6.59 -17.06
N ASP A 98 2.83 -6.09 -16.03
CA ASP A 98 1.45 -5.64 -16.14
C ASP A 98 1.41 -4.10 -16.23
N TYR A 99 0.45 -3.56 -16.99
CA TYR A 99 0.20 -2.13 -17.05
C TYR A 99 -0.84 -1.70 -16.02
N TRP A 100 -0.53 -0.63 -15.30
CA TRP A 100 -1.37 -0.01 -14.28
C TRP A 100 -1.69 1.42 -14.68
N GLU A 101 -2.94 1.83 -14.50
CA GLU A 101 -3.39 3.18 -14.78
C GLU A 101 -4.25 3.77 -13.67
N ALA A 102 -4.18 5.09 -13.53
CA ALA A 102 -5.16 5.91 -12.86
C ALA A 102 -5.47 7.11 -13.76
N TYR A 103 -6.66 7.69 -13.63
CA TYR A 103 -6.98 8.95 -14.28
C TYR A 103 -8.02 9.74 -13.51
N GLY A 104 -7.90 11.07 -13.59
CA GLY A 104 -8.87 12.03 -13.07
C GLY A 104 -9.41 12.93 -14.18
N HIS A 105 -10.68 13.28 -14.08
CA HIS A 105 -11.35 14.24 -14.97
C HIS A 105 -11.41 15.61 -14.33
N TYR A 106 -10.96 16.63 -15.05
CA TYR A 106 -10.87 18.00 -14.56
C TYR A 106 -11.50 18.97 -15.55
N ILE A 107 -11.78 20.18 -15.07
CA ILE A 107 -12.14 21.33 -15.90
C ILE A 107 -11.07 22.40 -15.65
N SER A 108 -10.47 22.95 -16.69
CA SER A 108 -9.50 24.04 -16.53
C SER A 108 -10.14 25.30 -15.97
N ASP A 109 -9.39 26.02 -15.15
CA ASP A 109 -9.80 27.29 -14.57
C ASP A 109 -9.88 28.41 -15.64
N PRO A 110 -10.33 29.63 -15.29
CA PRO A 110 -10.40 30.76 -16.24
C PRO A 110 -9.05 31.16 -16.85
N THR A 111 -7.93 30.77 -16.24
CA THR A 111 -6.57 31.01 -16.75
C THR A 111 -6.08 29.88 -17.66
N GLY A 112 -6.85 28.80 -17.80
CA GLY A 112 -6.46 27.64 -18.59
C GLY A 112 -5.56 26.67 -17.83
N ALA A 113 -5.66 26.62 -16.49
CA ALA A 113 -4.85 25.75 -15.67
C ALA A 113 -5.65 24.64 -14.97
N VAL A 114 -4.97 23.54 -14.65
CA VAL A 114 -5.45 22.47 -13.77
C VAL A 114 -4.33 22.07 -12.82
N SER A 115 -4.60 22.03 -11.51
CA SER A 115 -3.73 21.47 -10.47
C SER A 115 -4.40 20.23 -9.86
N VAL A 116 -3.77 19.06 -9.98
CA VAL A 116 -4.28 17.82 -9.37
C VAL A 116 -4.44 17.94 -7.85
N ALA A 117 -3.59 18.75 -7.21
CA ALA A 117 -3.63 18.97 -5.77
C ALA A 117 -4.80 19.85 -5.31
N ASP A 118 -5.16 20.85 -6.11
CA ASP A 118 -6.04 21.94 -5.67
C ASP A 118 -7.44 21.85 -6.28
N ASP A 119 -7.55 21.24 -7.47
CA ASP A 119 -8.79 21.12 -8.22
C ASP A 119 -9.51 19.80 -7.96
N VAL A 120 -10.83 19.83 -8.13
CA VAL A 120 -11.70 18.67 -7.89
C VAL A 120 -11.67 17.77 -9.13
N SER A 121 -11.25 16.52 -8.95
CA SER A 121 -11.53 15.48 -9.95
C SER A 121 -13.03 15.18 -9.96
N VAL A 122 -13.68 15.38 -11.09
CA VAL A 122 -15.13 15.16 -11.29
C VAL A 122 -15.45 13.75 -11.81
N GLY A 123 -14.46 12.87 -11.96
CA GLY A 123 -14.64 11.54 -12.51
C GLY A 123 -13.32 10.81 -12.74
N GLY A 124 -13.42 9.53 -13.11
CA GLY A 124 -12.28 8.66 -13.34
C GLY A 124 -12.07 7.63 -12.23
N THR A 125 -10.81 7.26 -11.96
CA THR A 125 -10.46 6.26 -10.93
C THR A 125 -10.58 6.80 -9.51
N TYR A 126 -10.72 8.12 -9.35
CA TYR A 126 -11.00 8.82 -8.09
C TYR A 126 -11.78 10.12 -8.35
N ARG A 127 -12.37 10.68 -7.29
CA ARG A 127 -13.11 11.95 -7.29
C ARG A 127 -12.67 12.79 -6.08
N GLY A 128 -12.85 14.11 -6.15
CA GLY A 128 -12.49 15.01 -5.06
C GLY A 128 -11.11 15.66 -5.25
N LYS A 129 -10.66 16.39 -4.21
CA LYS A 129 -9.34 17.03 -4.17
C LYS A 129 -8.32 16.05 -3.59
N GLU A 130 -7.60 15.37 -4.48
CA GLU A 130 -6.79 14.21 -4.12
C GLU A 130 -5.40 14.33 -4.75
N ILE A 131 -4.47 14.98 -4.05
CA ILE A 131 -3.12 15.30 -4.54
C ILE A 131 -2.38 14.10 -5.14
N MET A 132 -2.55 12.92 -4.54
CA MET A 132 -1.90 11.68 -4.97
C MET A 132 -2.88 10.68 -5.59
N GLY A 133 -4.07 11.13 -6.02
CA GLY A 133 -5.10 10.31 -6.64
C GLY A 133 -4.60 9.54 -7.86
N LEU A 134 -3.73 10.15 -8.67
CA LEU A 134 -3.10 9.51 -9.83
C LEU A 134 -2.16 8.34 -9.48
N LEU A 135 -1.77 8.15 -8.22
CA LEU A 135 -0.94 7.02 -7.78
C LEU A 135 -1.75 6.02 -6.95
N TRP A 136 -2.39 6.46 -5.86
CA TRP A 136 -3.05 5.54 -4.94
C TRP A 136 -4.28 4.86 -5.56
N SER A 137 -4.90 5.48 -6.57
CA SER A 137 -6.10 4.94 -7.22
C SER A 137 -5.79 4.04 -8.43
N MET A 138 -4.52 3.67 -8.66
CA MET A 138 -4.17 2.87 -9.81
C MET A 138 -4.86 1.50 -9.79
N ARG A 139 -5.23 1.06 -10.98
CA ARG A 139 -5.78 -0.27 -11.24
C ARG A 139 -5.08 -0.86 -12.47
N PRO A 140 -5.09 -2.19 -12.66
CA PRO A 140 -4.68 -2.78 -13.92
C PRO A 140 -5.48 -2.22 -15.10
N VAL A 141 -4.85 -2.01 -16.25
CA VAL A 141 -5.54 -1.52 -17.45
C VAL A 141 -6.62 -2.52 -17.91
N PRO A 142 -7.69 -2.07 -18.59
CA PRO A 142 -8.70 -2.95 -19.15
C PRO A 142 -8.10 -4.09 -19.98
N GLY A 143 -8.61 -5.32 -19.79
CA GLY A 143 -8.08 -6.53 -20.43
C GLY A 143 -6.96 -7.24 -19.66
N SER A 144 -6.49 -6.66 -18.55
CA SER A 144 -5.51 -7.33 -17.67
C SER A 144 -6.09 -8.56 -16.99
N ARG A 145 -5.21 -9.51 -16.64
CA ARG A 145 -5.53 -10.66 -15.78
C ARG A 145 -6.00 -10.22 -14.39
N THR A 146 -6.81 -11.05 -13.73
CA THR A 146 -7.40 -10.74 -12.42
C THR A 146 -6.44 -11.04 -11.25
N GLY A 147 -6.69 -10.39 -10.10
CA GLY A 147 -5.98 -10.66 -8.85
C GLY A 147 -4.52 -10.20 -8.82
N LEU A 148 -4.23 -9.08 -9.48
CA LEU A 148 -2.91 -8.47 -9.50
C LEU A 148 -2.61 -7.69 -8.21
N ARG A 149 -1.33 -7.65 -7.85
CA ARG A 149 -0.77 -6.80 -6.79
C ARG A 149 0.41 -6.06 -7.37
N LEU A 150 0.41 -4.73 -7.31
CA LEU A 150 1.60 -3.96 -7.66
C LEU A 150 2.65 -4.17 -6.57
N ARG A 151 3.87 -4.53 -6.96
CA ARG A 151 4.98 -4.79 -6.04
C ARG A 151 6.25 -4.16 -6.58
N LYS A 152 7.13 -3.74 -5.68
CA LYS A 152 8.51 -3.39 -5.99
C LYS A 152 9.44 -4.53 -5.59
N ARG A 153 10.09 -5.17 -6.55
CA ARG A 153 11.07 -6.24 -6.34
C ARG A 153 12.49 -5.70 -6.31
N ASN A 154 12.84 -4.80 -7.24
CA ASN A 154 14.17 -4.19 -7.28
C ASN A 154 14.16 -2.76 -6.73
N VAL A 155 14.46 -2.59 -5.44
CA VAL A 155 14.47 -1.28 -4.78
C VAL A 155 15.58 -0.33 -5.25
N CYS A 156 16.58 -0.84 -5.98
CA CYS A 156 17.69 -0.04 -6.52
C CYS A 156 17.34 0.72 -7.81
N THR A 157 16.14 0.50 -8.37
CA THR A 157 15.64 1.23 -9.54
C THR A 157 14.37 1.99 -9.19
N PRO A 158 14.03 3.09 -9.89
CA PRO A 158 12.77 3.77 -9.66
C PRO A 158 11.59 2.97 -10.21
N MET A 159 10.40 3.33 -9.76
CA MET A 159 9.18 3.12 -10.53
C MET A 159 8.97 4.34 -11.43
N LEU A 160 8.75 4.07 -12.71
CA LEU A 160 8.55 5.10 -13.73
C LEU A 160 7.06 5.29 -13.98
N PHE A 161 6.59 6.52 -13.83
CA PHE A 161 5.20 6.90 -14.01
C PHE A 161 5.10 7.95 -15.11
N THR A 162 4.37 7.61 -16.17
CA THR A 162 4.11 8.52 -17.28
C THR A 162 2.77 9.21 -17.02
N ILE A 163 2.80 10.53 -16.86
CA ILE A 163 1.62 11.36 -16.69
C ILE A 163 1.32 12.01 -18.03
N SER A 164 0.10 11.85 -18.53
CA SER A 164 -0.32 12.39 -19.83
C SER A 164 -1.63 13.17 -19.69
N VAL A 165 -1.76 14.25 -20.47
CA VAL A 165 -2.98 15.07 -20.53
C VAL A 165 -3.72 14.78 -21.82
N TYR A 166 -5.04 14.58 -21.75
CA TYR A 166 -5.90 14.40 -22.91
C TYR A 166 -7.01 15.45 -22.90
N GLY A 167 -7.40 15.91 -24.10
CA GLY A 167 -8.59 16.75 -24.27
C GLY A 167 -9.88 15.97 -24.06
N GLY A 168 -10.83 16.56 -23.35
CA GLY A 168 -12.10 15.94 -22.97
C GLY A 168 -12.01 15.03 -21.74
N HIS A 169 -13.17 14.57 -21.27
CA HIS A 169 -13.28 13.54 -20.23
C HIS A 169 -13.27 12.15 -20.90
N VAL A 170 -12.10 11.53 -20.92
CA VAL A 170 -11.83 10.24 -21.55
C VAL A 170 -11.71 9.17 -20.46
N SER A 171 -12.31 8.00 -20.68
CA SER A 171 -12.29 6.90 -19.70
C SER A 171 -11.82 5.55 -20.27
N HIS A 172 -11.58 5.50 -21.58
CA HIS A 172 -11.23 4.33 -22.36
C HIS A 172 -10.40 4.74 -23.58
N ASP A 173 -9.81 3.77 -24.27
CA ASP A 173 -9.10 3.93 -25.54
C ASP A 173 -7.97 4.98 -25.51
N PHE A 174 -7.27 5.10 -24.38
CA PHE A 174 -6.12 5.99 -24.28
C PHE A 174 -5.00 5.63 -25.25
N SER A 175 -4.88 4.36 -25.66
CA SER A 175 -3.87 3.88 -26.61
C SER A 175 -4.09 4.35 -28.05
N SER A 176 -5.33 4.70 -28.43
CA SER A 176 -5.65 5.22 -29.77
C SER A 176 -5.64 6.75 -29.82
N ARG A 177 -5.39 7.41 -28.69
CA ARG A 177 -5.41 8.86 -28.55
C ARG A 177 -4.00 9.39 -28.34
N ARG A 178 -3.66 10.47 -29.04
CA ARG A 178 -2.43 11.21 -28.78
C ARG A 178 -2.62 12.15 -27.58
N PRO A 179 -1.74 12.11 -26.56
CA PRO A 179 -1.79 13.07 -25.46
C PRO A 179 -1.42 14.49 -25.95
N LEU A 180 -1.98 15.49 -25.29
CA LEU A 180 -1.67 16.91 -25.49
C LEU A 180 -0.28 17.27 -24.96
N ALA A 181 0.08 16.68 -23.82
CA ALA A 181 1.38 16.77 -23.18
C ALA A 181 1.62 15.50 -22.35
N GLU A 182 2.88 15.16 -22.12
CA GLU A 182 3.28 13.99 -21.35
C GLU A 182 4.58 14.27 -20.60
N GLU A 183 4.67 13.79 -19.37
CA GLU A 183 5.83 13.95 -18.48
C GLU A 183 6.11 12.64 -17.74
N LEU A 184 7.40 12.36 -17.54
CA LEU A 184 7.86 11.18 -16.81
C LEU A 184 8.31 11.58 -15.40
N THR A 185 7.81 10.88 -14.38
CA THR A 185 8.27 11.05 -12.99
C THR A 185 8.80 9.74 -12.42
N GLU A 186 9.84 9.85 -11.60
CA GLU A 186 10.50 8.73 -10.94
C GLU A 186 10.14 8.67 -9.46
N ARG A 187 9.78 7.47 -9.01
CA ARG A 187 9.44 7.18 -7.61
C ARG A 187 10.39 6.14 -7.05
N TRP A 188 11.18 6.54 -6.06
CA TRP A 188 12.26 5.73 -5.50
C TRP A 188 11.87 5.12 -4.16
N TYR A 189 12.27 3.88 -3.89
CA TYR A 189 12.15 3.31 -2.54
C TYR A 189 13.45 3.46 -1.72
N MET A 190 14.55 3.80 -2.39
CA MET A 190 15.87 3.93 -1.78
C MET A 190 16.44 5.31 -2.09
N ALA A 191 16.64 6.13 -1.06
CA ALA A 191 17.23 7.46 -1.19
C ALA A 191 18.71 7.39 -1.62
N PRO A 192 19.25 8.47 -2.23
CA PRO A 192 20.67 8.56 -2.55
C PRO A 192 21.56 8.31 -1.32
N GLY A 193 22.57 7.45 -1.49
CA GLY A 193 23.55 7.12 -0.46
C GLY A 193 23.11 6.02 0.53
N VAL A 194 21.85 5.59 0.52
CA VAL A 194 21.44 4.38 1.26
C VAL A 194 22.16 3.17 0.65
N ARG A 195 22.77 2.35 1.51
CA ARG A 195 23.48 1.13 1.10
C ARG A 195 22.59 -0.08 1.28
N ARG A 196 22.53 -0.95 0.26
CA ARG A 196 21.87 -2.26 0.29
C ARG A 196 22.93 -3.36 0.39
N LEU A 197 22.88 -4.18 1.44
CA LEU A 197 23.80 -5.28 1.68
C LEU A 197 23.01 -6.57 1.86
N GLU A 198 23.30 -7.59 1.05
CA GLU A 198 22.72 -8.91 1.27
C GLU A 198 23.31 -9.53 2.54
N LEU A 199 22.44 -10.08 3.40
CA LEU A 199 22.82 -10.71 4.64
C LEU A 199 22.56 -12.22 4.56
N LYS A 200 23.64 -12.99 4.72
CA LYS A 200 23.62 -14.44 4.89
C LYS A 200 24.61 -14.79 6.01
N ASP A 201 24.13 -14.78 7.24
CA ASP A 201 24.95 -15.03 8.43
C ASP A 201 24.16 -15.82 9.48
N ARG A 202 24.79 -16.79 10.14
CA ARG A 202 24.17 -17.68 11.14
C ARG A 202 22.86 -18.34 10.66
N GLY A 203 22.76 -18.63 9.36
CA GLY A 203 21.56 -19.16 8.72
C GLY A 203 20.48 -18.12 8.42
N VAL A 204 20.58 -16.90 8.97
CA VAL A 204 19.67 -15.79 8.71
C VAL A 204 19.87 -15.26 7.30
N ARG A 205 18.75 -15.11 6.58
CA ARG A 205 18.67 -14.56 5.23
C ARG A 205 17.90 -13.26 5.23
N GLY A 206 18.43 -12.26 4.54
CA GLY A 206 17.74 -10.99 4.38
C GLY A 206 18.59 -9.97 3.67
N THR A 207 18.15 -8.72 3.73
CA THR A 207 18.88 -7.58 3.19
C THR A 207 18.92 -6.47 4.23
N LEU A 208 20.13 -6.02 4.55
CA LEU A 208 20.39 -4.90 5.43
C LEU A 208 20.48 -3.61 4.62
N PHE A 209 19.65 -2.63 4.97
CA PHE A 209 19.69 -1.29 4.43
C PHE A 209 20.30 -0.34 5.46
N ILE A 210 21.31 0.43 5.06
CA ILE A 210 22.02 1.35 5.95
C ILE A 210 21.86 2.78 5.42
N PRO A 211 21.37 3.74 6.23
CA PRO A 211 21.27 5.14 5.86
C PRO A 211 22.62 5.74 5.43
N SER A 212 22.55 6.82 4.66
CA SER A 212 23.73 7.67 4.41
C SER A 212 24.09 8.48 5.66
N GLY A 213 25.35 8.89 5.76
CA GLY A 213 25.86 9.70 6.88
C GLY A 213 26.70 8.91 7.89
N PRO A 214 27.15 9.56 8.97
CA PRO A 214 28.18 9.02 9.87
C PRO A 214 27.69 7.89 10.78
N GLY A 215 26.38 7.84 11.08
CA GLY A 215 25.83 6.92 12.08
C GLY A 215 26.45 7.09 13.47
N PRO A 216 26.31 6.10 14.36
CA PRO A 216 25.39 4.96 14.23
C PRO A 216 23.92 5.41 14.22
N PHE A 217 23.04 4.54 13.74
CA PHE A 217 21.60 4.80 13.62
C PHE A 217 20.81 3.80 14.46
N PRO A 218 19.55 4.05 14.80
CA PRO A 218 18.69 3.01 15.35
C PRO A 218 18.43 1.90 14.33
N GLY A 219 18.24 0.68 14.84
CA GLY A 219 18.00 -0.53 14.06
C GLY A 219 16.53 -0.95 14.01
N LEU A 220 16.10 -1.56 12.92
CA LEU A 220 14.77 -2.15 12.75
C LEU A 220 14.88 -3.55 12.14
N LEU A 221 14.30 -4.55 12.82
CA LEU A 221 14.04 -5.85 12.23
C LEU A 221 12.68 -5.82 11.53
N ASP A 222 12.67 -5.90 10.20
CA ASP A 222 11.49 -5.74 9.35
C ASP A 222 10.98 -7.09 8.83
N MET A 223 9.74 -7.44 9.17
CA MET A 223 9.10 -8.72 8.84
C MET A 223 7.76 -8.53 8.12
N TRP A 224 7.66 -9.15 6.95
CA TRP A 224 6.44 -9.16 6.12
C TRP A 224 5.45 -10.26 6.53
N GLY A 225 4.46 -10.56 5.69
CA GLY A 225 3.46 -11.60 5.95
C GLY A 225 3.84 -12.97 5.39
N GLY A 226 2.93 -13.95 5.52
CA GLY A 226 3.13 -15.35 5.09
C GLY A 226 3.12 -15.60 3.58
N GLY A 227 3.35 -14.58 2.74
CA GLY A 227 3.49 -14.76 1.30
C GLY A 227 4.82 -15.40 0.88
N GLY A 228 5.78 -15.47 1.80
CA GLY A 228 7.14 -15.96 1.55
C GLY A 228 7.99 -15.02 0.69
N GLY A 229 9.26 -15.37 0.58
CA GLY A 229 10.28 -14.58 -0.12
C GLY A 229 10.65 -13.30 0.63
N LEU A 230 11.58 -12.56 0.02
CA LEU A 230 12.13 -11.32 0.57
C LEU A 230 11.45 -10.09 -0.06
N LEU A 231 10.83 -9.26 0.78
CA LEU A 231 10.26 -7.96 0.37
C LEU A 231 11.06 -6.83 1.01
N GLU A 232 11.71 -6.02 0.18
CA GLU A 232 12.72 -5.05 0.63
C GLU A 232 12.22 -3.61 0.72
N TYR A 233 11.13 -3.30 0.03
CA TYR A 233 10.74 -1.92 -0.27
C TYR A 233 10.36 -1.09 0.98
N ARG A 234 9.79 -1.72 2.03
CA ARG A 234 9.56 -1.03 3.30
C ARG A 234 10.87 -0.74 4.03
N SER A 235 11.79 -1.71 4.10
CA SER A 235 13.11 -1.51 4.70
C SER A 235 13.96 -0.46 3.98
N ALA A 236 13.90 -0.42 2.65
CA ALA A 236 14.58 0.61 1.86
C ALA A 236 14.06 2.02 2.18
N LEU A 237 12.74 2.19 2.33
CA LEU A 237 12.15 3.46 2.76
C LEU A 237 12.53 3.81 4.19
N LEU A 238 12.48 2.85 5.13
CA LEU A 238 12.91 3.07 6.51
C LEU A 238 14.37 3.54 6.59
N ALA A 239 15.27 2.97 5.78
CA ALA A 239 16.65 3.44 5.70
C ALA A 239 16.79 4.83 5.07
N SER A 240 15.91 5.16 4.13
CA SER A 240 15.80 6.52 3.59
C SER A 240 15.34 7.53 4.64
N HIS A 241 14.65 7.08 5.70
CA HIS A 241 14.25 7.86 6.87
C HIS A 241 15.21 7.75 8.06
N GLY A 242 16.42 7.22 7.85
CA GLY A 242 17.47 7.21 8.87
C GLY A 242 17.47 6.00 9.81
N TYR A 243 16.89 4.86 9.44
CA TYR A 243 16.95 3.64 10.25
C TYR A 243 17.77 2.56 9.55
N VAL A 244 18.72 1.92 10.24
CA VAL A 244 19.27 0.67 9.71
C VAL A 244 18.16 -0.36 9.74
N SER A 245 17.77 -0.92 8.60
CA SER A 245 16.62 -1.82 8.50
C SER A 245 17.03 -3.16 7.89
N LEU A 246 16.79 -4.25 8.61
CA LEU A 246 16.98 -5.61 8.13
C LEU A 246 15.65 -6.16 7.64
N ALA A 247 15.46 -6.23 6.32
CA ALA A 247 14.37 -6.99 5.71
C ALA A 247 14.66 -8.49 5.90
N LEU A 248 13.85 -9.18 6.69
CA LEU A 248 14.05 -10.58 7.03
C LEU A 248 13.26 -11.49 6.07
N GLU A 249 13.96 -12.44 5.44
CA GLU A 249 13.34 -13.59 4.79
C GLU A 249 13.27 -14.73 5.81
N TYR A 250 12.09 -15.27 6.09
CA TYR A 250 11.93 -16.39 7.02
C TYR A 250 11.15 -17.57 6.42
N PHE A 251 10.69 -17.44 5.18
CA PHE A 251 10.27 -18.54 4.31
C PHE A 251 10.78 -18.28 2.90
N ALA A 252 11.34 -19.27 2.22
CA ALA A 252 11.40 -19.16 0.76
C ALA A 252 9.99 -19.27 0.17
N PRO A 253 9.76 -18.77 -1.05
CA PRO A 253 8.50 -18.99 -1.75
C PRO A 253 8.13 -20.49 -1.78
N GLY A 254 6.91 -20.82 -1.34
CA GLY A 254 6.42 -22.20 -1.31
C GLY A 254 6.78 -23.04 -0.07
N GLU A 255 7.69 -22.56 0.80
CA GLU A 255 8.19 -23.32 1.96
C GLU A 255 7.37 -23.12 3.26
N LEU A 256 6.22 -22.44 3.19
CA LEU A 256 5.40 -22.12 4.36
C LEU A 256 4.97 -23.36 5.16
N ALA A 257 4.84 -24.52 4.50
CA ALA A 257 4.41 -25.78 5.10
C ALA A 257 5.57 -26.71 5.48
N SER A 258 6.80 -26.41 5.07
CA SER A 258 7.98 -27.27 5.25
C SER A 258 9.05 -26.67 6.16
N THR A 259 8.88 -25.43 6.61
CA THR A 259 9.87 -24.73 7.43
C THR A 259 9.49 -24.84 8.91
N ASP A 260 10.30 -25.55 9.69
CA ASP A 260 10.27 -25.46 11.14
C ASP A 260 10.79 -24.07 11.54
N LEU A 261 9.85 -23.15 11.79
CA LEU A 261 10.16 -21.83 12.33
C LEU A 261 10.55 -21.97 13.80
N GLU A 262 11.84 -21.91 14.06
CA GLU A 262 12.33 -21.83 15.43
C GLU A 262 12.49 -20.38 15.87
N LEU A 263 12.11 -20.09 17.12
CA LEU A 263 12.35 -18.79 17.76
C LEU A 263 13.83 -18.37 17.65
N LYS A 264 14.75 -19.33 17.70
CA LYS A 264 16.20 -19.13 17.56
C LYS A 264 16.60 -18.43 16.25
N TYR A 265 15.89 -18.67 15.15
CA TYR A 265 16.16 -18.00 13.88
C TYR A 265 15.97 -16.48 14.00
N PHE A 266 14.85 -16.09 14.63
CA PHE A 266 14.50 -14.70 14.84
C PHE A 266 15.36 -14.04 15.92
N GLU A 267 15.76 -14.79 16.95
CA GLU A 267 16.74 -14.33 17.95
C GLU A 267 18.09 -14.04 17.30
N ALA A 268 18.56 -14.92 16.42
CA ALA A 268 19.79 -14.70 15.66
C ALA A 268 19.69 -13.46 14.76
N ALA A 269 18.56 -13.27 14.06
CA ALA A 269 18.33 -12.09 13.22
C ALA A 269 18.33 -10.79 14.03
N PHE A 270 17.69 -10.80 15.20
CA PHE A 270 17.66 -9.64 16.10
C PHE A 270 19.05 -9.30 16.65
N GLU A 271 19.85 -10.31 17.05
CA GLU A 271 21.22 -10.08 17.51
C GLU A 271 22.15 -9.61 16.38
N LEU A 272 21.97 -10.11 15.15
CA LEU A 272 22.76 -9.65 13.99
C LEU A 272 22.59 -8.15 13.73
N ILE A 273 21.36 -7.64 13.71
CA ILE A 273 21.15 -6.20 13.52
C ILE A 273 21.65 -5.40 14.72
N LYS A 274 21.39 -5.88 15.95
CA LYS A 274 21.80 -5.20 17.19
C LYS A 274 23.32 -5.07 17.34
N GLN A 275 24.08 -6.07 16.86
CA GLN A 275 25.55 -6.10 16.93
C GLN A 275 26.22 -5.39 15.75
N HIS A 276 25.45 -4.96 14.74
CA HIS A 276 26.02 -4.31 13.57
C HIS A 276 26.63 -2.95 13.95
N PRO A 277 27.86 -2.60 13.50
CA PRO A 277 28.57 -1.39 13.94
C PRO A 277 27.88 -0.07 13.55
N ALA A 278 27.02 -0.09 12.53
CA ALA A 278 26.20 1.06 12.17
C ALA A 278 24.93 1.23 13.03
N VAL A 279 24.70 0.35 14.01
CA VAL A 279 23.50 0.32 14.84
C VAL A 279 23.80 0.70 16.28
N VAL A 280 22.94 1.54 16.87
CA VAL A 280 22.93 1.81 18.31
C VAL A 280 22.26 0.62 19.01
N ALA A 281 23.04 -0.19 19.72
CA ALA A 281 22.63 -1.51 20.20
C ALA A 281 21.40 -1.52 21.16
N ASP A 282 21.16 -0.45 21.92
CA ASP A 282 19.99 -0.31 22.80
C ASP A 282 18.77 0.33 22.09
N LYS A 283 18.92 0.73 20.82
CA LYS A 283 17.89 1.38 20.00
C LYS A 283 17.50 0.51 18.81
N VAL A 284 17.10 -0.73 19.10
CA VAL A 284 16.58 -1.66 18.09
C VAL A 284 15.08 -1.88 18.28
N GLY A 285 14.30 -1.66 17.23
CA GLY A 285 12.87 -1.94 17.17
C GLY A 285 12.53 -3.14 16.28
N ILE A 286 11.28 -3.59 16.34
CA ILE A 286 10.71 -4.60 15.45
C ILE A 286 9.53 -4.01 14.67
N PHE A 287 9.45 -4.33 13.39
CA PHE A 287 8.36 -3.91 12.50
C PHE A 287 7.76 -5.14 11.81
N GLY A 288 6.51 -5.49 12.15
CA GLY A 288 5.83 -6.66 11.62
C GLY A 288 4.53 -6.31 10.89
N LEU A 289 4.26 -6.97 9.77
CA LEU A 289 2.96 -6.93 9.07
C LEU A 289 2.37 -8.32 8.94
N SER A 290 1.05 -8.46 9.17
CA SER A 290 0.33 -9.73 9.10
C SER A 290 1.01 -10.78 10.01
N LEU A 291 1.42 -11.91 9.45
CA LEU A 291 2.21 -12.93 10.15
C LEU A 291 3.46 -12.37 10.83
N GLY A 292 4.19 -11.44 10.21
CA GLY A 292 5.34 -10.79 10.84
C GLY A 292 4.98 -10.03 12.12
N GLY A 293 3.75 -9.50 12.21
CA GLY A 293 3.23 -8.90 13.44
C GLY A 293 2.96 -9.94 14.54
N ILE A 294 2.51 -11.14 14.17
CA ILE A 294 2.37 -12.25 15.13
C ILE A 294 3.73 -12.70 15.63
N VAL A 295 4.68 -12.90 14.71
CA VAL A 295 6.05 -13.30 15.04
C VAL A 295 6.69 -12.26 15.96
N ALA A 296 6.53 -10.97 15.66
CA ALA A 296 7.01 -9.89 16.52
C ALA A 296 6.44 -9.99 17.94
N ILE A 297 5.12 -10.14 18.09
CA ILE A 297 4.48 -10.31 19.41
C ILE A 297 5.02 -11.55 20.12
N HIS A 298 5.11 -12.69 19.41
CA HIS A 298 5.60 -13.95 19.97
C HIS A 298 7.05 -13.84 20.45
N MET A 299 7.96 -13.28 19.63
CA MET A 299 9.35 -13.05 20.01
C MET A 299 9.44 -12.23 21.28
N THR A 300 8.64 -11.16 21.37
CA THR A 300 8.69 -10.23 22.50
C THR A 300 8.05 -10.77 23.78
N ALA A 301 7.21 -11.81 23.66
CA ALA A 301 6.57 -12.48 24.79
C ALA A 301 7.41 -13.65 25.32
N GLU A 302 8.02 -14.44 24.43
CA GLU A 302 8.65 -15.72 24.78
C GLU A 302 10.19 -15.69 24.80
N SER A 303 10.83 -14.83 24.01
CA SER A 303 12.29 -14.80 23.95
C SER A 303 12.88 -14.09 25.17
N THR A 304 13.92 -14.69 25.74
CA THR A 304 14.75 -14.04 26.77
C THR A 304 15.88 -13.19 26.17
N VAL A 305 16.15 -13.36 24.87
CA VAL A 305 17.20 -12.68 24.10
C VAL A 305 16.68 -11.39 23.48
N VAL A 306 15.50 -11.46 22.85
CA VAL A 306 14.91 -10.34 22.09
C VAL A 306 14.32 -9.30 23.04
N LYS A 307 14.96 -8.13 23.10
CA LYS A 307 14.55 -6.99 23.93
C LYS A 307 14.49 -5.71 23.10
N PRO A 308 13.45 -5.53 22.25
CA PRO A 308 13.35 -4.32 21.45
C PRO A 308 12.91 -3.12 22.28
N ALA A 309 13.38 -1.94 21.90
CA ALA A 309 12.94 -0.67 22.46
C ALA A 309 11.46 -0.41 22.15
N CYS A 310 11.01 -0.76 20.95
CA CYS A 310 9.62 -0.63 20.51
C CYS A 310 9.23 -1.68 19.47
N CYS A 311 7.93 -1.89 19.28
CA CYS A 311 7.38 -2.81 18.29
C CYS A 311 6.24 -2.15 17.52
N ILE A 312 6.19 -2.33 16.21
CA ILE A 312 5.09 -1.94 15.33
C ILE A 312 4.49 -3.19 14.73
N CYS A 313 3.19 -3.38 14.88
CA CYS A 313 2.44 -4.50 14.32
C CYS A 313 1.26 -3.99 13.48
N ILE A 314 1.33 -4.24 12.17
CA ILE A 314 0.27 -3.89 11.21
C ILE A 314 -0.56 -5.13 10.89
N SER A 315 -1.87 -5.08 11.13
CA SER A 315 -2.81 -6.16 10.81
C SER A 315 -2.35 -7.53 11.34
N GLY A 316 -1.67 -7.52 12.50
CA GLY A 316 -1.32 -8.73 13.23
C GLY A 316 -2.56 -9.36 13.85
N SER A 317 -2.39 -10.55 14.44
CA SER A 317 -3.39 -11.12 15.33
C SER A 317 -2.73 -11.46 16.66
N HIS A 318 -3.41 -11.08 17.74
CA HIS A 318 -3.06 -11.45 19.10
C HIS A 318 -3.52 -12.88 19.46
N LEU A 319 -4.01 -13.67 18.49
CA LEU A 319 -4.34 -15.08 18.67
C LEU A 319 -3.06 -15.88 18.88
N TYR A 320 -2.57 -15.74 20.10
CA TYR A 320 -1.47 -16.45 20.67
C TYR A 320 -1.92 -17.88 20.95
N LEU A 321 -1.42 -18.82 20.17
CA LEU A 321 -1.47 -20.23 20.51
C LEU A 321 -0.35 -20.50 21.52
N ARG A 322 -0.63 -20.25 22.81
CA ARG A 322 0.29 -20.57 23.91
C ARG A 322 0.78 -22.02 23.77
N ASN A 323 2.08 -22.24 23.90
CA ASN A 323 2.72 -23.56 23.85
C ASN A 323 2.58 -24.32 22.51
N GLN A 324 2.40 -23.61 21.39
CA GLN A 324 2.46 -24.21 20.05
C GLN A 324 3.68 -23.66 19.29
N PRO A 325 4.40 -24.50 18.52
CA PRO A 325 5.51 -24.05 17.70
C PRO A 325 5.04 -23.05 16.63
N LEU A 326 5.91 -22.12 16.20
CA LEU A 326 5.54 -21.04 15.28
C LEU A 326 4.97 -21.54 13.94
N TRP A 327 5.36 -22.75 13.48
CA TRP A 327 4.78 -23.36 12.28
C TRP A 327 3.28 -23.69 12.44
N ASN A 328 2.80 -23.93 13.67
CA ASN A 328 1.38 -24.12 13.98
C ASN A 328 0.55 -22.84 13.87
N ILE A 329 1.14 -21.66 13.68
CA ILE A 329 0.38 -20.44 13.33
C ILE A 329 -0.37 -20.64 11.99
N HIS A 330 0.15 -21.49 11.11
CA HIS A 330 -0.50 -21.86 9.85
C HIS A 330 -1.56 -22.94 10.01
N GLN A 331 -1.52 -23.75 11.06
CA GLN A 331 -2.42 -24.90 11.20
C GLN A 331 -3.90 -24.48 11.30
N PRO A 332 -4.33 -23.49 12.12
CA PRO A 332 -5.70 -22.99 12.09
C PRO A 332 -6.07 -22.31 10.77
N MET A 333 -5.10 -21.69 10.07
CA MET A 333 -5.29 -21.09 8.75
C MET A 333 -5.63 -22.16 7.71
N LEU A 334 -4.95 -23.31 7.76
CA LEU A 334 -5.13 -24.48 6.90
C LEU A 334 -6.37 -25.31 7.26
N GLU A 335 -6.69 -25.42 8.56
CA GLU A 335 -7.84 -26.18 9.09
C GLU A 335 -9.16 -25.41 9.06
N SER A 336 -9.14 -24.09 8.87
CA SER A 336 -10.34 -23.24 8.70
C SER A 336 -11.10 -23.46 7.39
N GLY A 337 -11.05 -24.68 6.82
CA GLY A 337 -11.73 -25.12 5.61
C GLY A 337 -13.24 -24.86 5.56
N ARG A 338 -13.85 -24.36 6.64
CA ARG A 338 -15.23 -23.83 6.69
C ARG A 338 -15.41 -22.43 6.07
N LYS A 339 -14.35 -21.69 5.72
CA LYS A 339 -14.42 -20.38 5.02
C LYS A 339 -13.88 -20.40 3.58
N VAL A 340 -13.53 -21.59 3.07
CA VAL A 340 -13.09 -21.79 1.69
C VAL A 340 -14.32 -21.83 0.79
N HIS A 341 -14.51 -20.77 0.02
CA HIS A 341 -15.49 -20.81 -1.08
C HIS A 341 -14.74 -21.16 -2.36
N MET A 342 -15.33 -21.99 -3.21
CA MET A 342 -14.84 -22.16 -4.58
C MET A 342 -15.66 -21.26 -5.50
N ASP A 343 -15.00 -20.56 -6.43
CA ASP A 343 -15.72 -19.89 -7.52
C ASP A 343 -16.12 -20.88 -8.63
N GLU A 344 -16.83 -20.39 -9.65
CA GLU A 344 -17.29 -21.17 -10.80
C GLU A 344 -16.13 -21.81 -11.59
N GLU A 345 -14.90 -21.30 -11.44
CA GLU A 345 -13.67 -21.80 -12.07
C GLU A 345 -12.88 -22.75 -11.14
N GLN A 346 -13.47 -23.19 -10.03
CA GLN A 346 -12.83 -24.00 -8.98
C GLN A 346 -11.62 -23.33 -8.29
N ASN A 347 -11.47 -22.00 -8.36
CA ASN A 347 -10.46 -21.29 -7.59
C ASN A 347 -10.87 -21.24 -6.12
N VAL A 348 -9.88 -21.37 -5.23
CA VAL A 348 -10.09 -21.35 -3.78
C VAL A 348 -10.11 -19.90 -3.30
N ILE A 349 -11.26 -19.40 -2.85
CA ILE A 349 -11.41 -18.06 -2.27
C ILE A 349 -11.08 -18.12 -0.79
N TRP A 350 -10.06 -17.35 -0.40
CA TRP A 350 -9.68 -17.14 0.98
C TRP A 350 -10.23 -15.80 1.47
N ARG A 351 -11.21 -15.86 2.39
CA ARG A 351 -11.81 -14.71 3.05
C ARG A 351 -11.59 -14.83 4.55
N ASP A 352 -11.07 -13.77 5.19
CA ASP A 352 -10.71 -13.76 6.62
C ASP A 352 -9.71 -14.85 7.05
N ILE A 353 -8.95 -15.41 6.10
CA ILE A 353 -7.96 -16.48 6.35
C ILE A 353 -6.62 -15.91 6.81
N SER A 354 -6.36 -14.63 6.54
CA SER A 354 -5.22 -13.91 7.13
C SER A 354 -5.50 -13.62 8.59
N LEU A 355 -5.32 -14.69 9.39
CA LEU A 355 -5.41 -14.77 10.85
C LEU A 355 -6.87 -14.79 11.31
N PRO A 356 -7.25 -15.62 12.30
CA PRO A 356 -8.65 -15.83 12.63
C PRO A 356 -9.24 -14.51 13.11
N ILE A 357 -9.92 -13.78 12.22
CA ILE A 357 -11.12 -13.07 12.60
C ILE A 357 -12.12 -14.20 12.88
N SER A 358 -11.91 -14.83 14.04
CA SER A 358 -12.84 -15.76 14.61
C SER A 358 -14.19 -15.05 14.60
N SER A 359 -15.17 -15.65 13.94
CA SER A 359 -16.56 -15.22 14.07
C SER A 359 -17.01 -15.28 15.54
N ASP A 360 -16.31 -16.08 16.35
CA ASP A 360 -16.41 -16.08 17.80
C ASP A 360 -15.58 -14.94 18.40
N LEU A 361 -16.27 -13.85 18.75
CA LEU A 361 -15.77 -12.67 19.47
C LEU A 361 -15.13 -13.02 20.83
N SER A 362 -15.42 -14.18 21.43
CA SER A 362 -14.84 -14.59 22.71
C SER A 362 -13.36 -14.98 22.61
N ARG A 363 -12.91 -15.41 21.43
CA ARG A 363 -11.49 -15.73 21.12
C ARG A 363 -10.67 -14.51 20.72
N LYS A 364 -11.32 -13.36 20.43
CA LYS A 364 -10.60 -12.11 20.21
C LYS A 364 -10.13 -11.57 21.58
N THR A 365 -8.99 -12.04 22.05
CA THR A 365 -8.36 -11.43 23.22
C THR A 365 -7.76 -10.07 22.86
N ASP A 366 -8.57 -9.02 22.88
CA ASP A 366 -8.11 -7.66 22.58
C ASP A 366 -6.76 -7.38 23.29
N MET A 367 -5.69 -7.10 22.52
CA MET A 367 -4.37 -6.78 23.05
C MET A 367 -4.49 -5.68 24.12
N GLU A 368 -5.42 -4.74 23.92
CA GLU A 368 -5.75 -3.73 24.91
C GLU A 368 -6.25 -4.34 26.22
N ARG A 369 -7.17 -5.30 26.16
CA ARG A 369 -7.68 -6.02 27.33
C ARG A 369 -6.58 -6.83 28.03
N MET A 370 -5.71 -7.51 27.27
CA MET A 370 -4.58 -8.26 27.82
C MET A 370 -3.57 -7.35 28.53
N MET A 371 -3.21 -6.24 27.89
CA MET A 371 -2.27 -5.28 28.47
C MET A 371 -2.90 -4.59 29.69
N ARG A 372 -4.20 -4.28 29.64
CA ARG A 372 -4.97 -3.71 30.75
C ARG A 372 -5.05 -4.65 31.95
N SER A 373 -5.25 -5.96 31.73
CA SER A 373 -5.35 -6.93 32.84
C SER A 373 -4.04 -7.08 33.63
N VAL A 374 -2.93 -6.57 33.10
CA VAL A 374 -1.62 -6.54 33.79
C VAL A 374 -1.10 -5.11 34.04
N GLY A 375 -1.96 -4.08 33.91
CA GLY A 375 -1.63 -2.67 34.18
C GLY A 375 -0.62 -2.03 33.22
N LYS A 376 -0.50 -2.56 32.00
CA LYS A 376 0.47 -2.12 30.99
C LYS A 376 -0.18 -1.45 29.78
N GLU A 377 -1.46 -1.08 29.84
CA GLU A 377 -2.14 -0.43 28.71
C GLU A 377 -1.45 0.86 28.25
N HIS A 378 -0.79 1.59 29.16
CA HIS A 378 -0.02 2.80 28.85
C HIS A 378 1.19 2.56 27.93
N LEU A 379 1.57 1.30 27.70
CA LEU A 379 2.62 0.91 26.75
C LEU A 379 2.07 0.54 25.37
N LEU A 380 0.76 0.55 25.17
CA LEU A 380 0.10 0.21 23.92
C LEU A 380 -0.48 1.48 23.28
N THR A 381 -0.15 1.73 22.02
CA THR A 381 -0.87 2.66 21.16
C THR A 381 -1.61 1.87 20.10
N ARG A 382 -2.93 2.04 20.00
CA ARG A 382 -3.76 1.39 18.98
C ARG A 382 -4.28 2.42 17.99
N LEU A 383 -4.16 2.11 16.71
CA LEU A 383 -4.85 2.82 15.64
C LEU A 383 -5.81 1.87 14.94
N GLU A 384 -7.01 2.36 14.67
CA GLU A 384 -7.99 1.64 13.88
C GLU A 384 -8.38 2.49 12.67
N TYR A 385 -8.35 1.88 11.50
CA TYR A 385 -8.76 2.52 10.25
C TYR A 385 -10.02 1.83 9.71
N PRO A 386 -11.19 2.48 9.86
CA PRO A 386 -12.42 2.00 9.28
C PRO A 386 -12.29 1.85 7.76
N ASP A 387 -12.79 0.74 7.23
CA ASP A 387 -12.78 0.39 5.81
C ASP A 387 -11.40 0.35 5.15
N ALA A 388 -10.32 0.32 5.93
CA ALA A 388 -9.03 -0.15 5.45
C ALA A 388 -9.04 -1.67 5.29
N GLY A 389 -8.12 -2.16 4.47
CA GLY A 389 -7.90 -3.58 4.22
C GLY A 389 -6.67 -4.09 4.96
N HIS A 390 -6.44 -5.39 4.88
CA HIS A 390 -5.38 -6.06 5.65
C HIS A 390 -3.96 -5.57 5.33
N LEU A 391 -3.67 -5.32 4.05
CA LEU A 391 -2.34 -4.98 3.57
C LEU A 391 -2.10 -3.47 3.53
N ILE A 392 -1.91 -2.87 4.70
CA ILE A 392 -1.49 -1.46 4.80
C ILE A 392 -0.01 -1.37 4.42
N GLU A 393 0.24 -1.06 3.15
CA GLU A 393 1.57 -0.83 2.57
C GLU A 393 2.06 0.61 2.80
N PRO A 394 3.32 0.97 2.46
CA PRO A 394 3.74 2.36 2.42
C PRO A 394 2.81 3.26 1.56
N PRO A 395 2.83 4.59 1.79
CA PRO A 395 1.94 5.53 1.12
C PRO A 395 1.93 5.42 -0.41
N TYR A 396 0.77 5.71 -0.98
CA TYR A 396 0.47 5.72 -2.42
C TYR A 396 0.65 4.39 -3.17
N SER A 397 1.00 3.29 -2.49
CA SER A 397 0.83 1.94 -3.04
C SER A 397 -0.65 1.72 -3.39
N PRO A 398 -0.99 1.29 -4.62
CA PRO A 398 -2.39 1.10 -5.01
C PRO A 398 -3.09 0.03 -4.20
N HIS A 399 -4.35 0.26 -3.83
CA HIS A 399 -5.15 -0.71 -3.09
C HIS A 399 -5.66 -1.83 -4.00
N PHE A 400 -5.41 -3.08 -3.62
CA PHE A 400 -5.95 -4.27 -4.29
C PHE A 400 -6.76 -5.10 -3.29
N ARG A 401 -8.06 -5.22 -3.57
CA ARG A 401 -9.02 -5.93 -2.71
C ARG A 401 -8.86 -7.44 -2.73
N ALA A 402 -8.28 -7.96 -3.81
CA ALA A 402 -8.06 -9.38 -4.00
C ALA A 402 -6.78 -9.65 -4.78
N THR A 403 -6.09 -10.74 -4.44
CA THR A 403 -4.91 -11.19 -5.20
C THR A 403 -4.94 -12.68 -5.43
N ASN A 404 -4.45 -13.10 -6.59
CA ASN A 404 -4.31 -14.50 -6.94
C ASN A 404 -2.88 -14.96 -6.67
N PHE A 405 -2.72 -16.13 -6.07
CA PHE A 405 -1.42 -16.80 -5.96
C PHE A 405 -1.59 -18.31 -6.11
N MET A 406 -0.50 -18.98 -6.50
CA MET A 406 -0.47 -20.43 -6.54
C MET A 406 -0.17 -20.95 -5.16
N TRP A 407 -1.00 -21.88 -4.68
CA TRP A 407 -0.69 -22.64 -3.49
C TRP A 407 0.02 -23.92 -3.88
N ASP A 408 1.35 -23.85 -3.91
CA ASP A 408 2.23 -24.87 -4.50
C ASP A 408 1.97 -26.29 -3.95
N TYR A 409 1.66 -26.41 -2.65
CA TYR A 409 1.37 -27.70 -2.01
C TYR A 409 0.17 -28.44 -2.64
N LYS A 410 -0.90 -27.71 -3.01
CA LYS A 410 -2.10 -28.32 -3.63
C LYS A 410 -2.21 -28.05 -5.13
N LYS A 411 -1.23 -27.37 -5.73
CA LYS A 411 -1.27 -26.87 -7.12
C LYS A 411 -2.60 -26.15 -7.44
N ALA A 412 -3.17 -25.45 -6.46
CA ALA A 412 -4.45 -24.78 -6.59
C ALA A 412 -4.26 -23.26 -6.65
N LYS A 413 -5.03 -22.60 -7.52
CA LYS A 413 -5.08 -21.14 -7.54
C LYS A 413 -5.94 -20.66 -6.37
N VAL A 414 -5.36 -19.76 -5.58
CA VAL A 414 -6.02 -19.16 -4.41
C VAL A 414 -6.24 -17.68 -4.68
N THR A 415 -7.48 -17.23 -4.48
CA THR A 415 -7.86 -15.82 -4.48
C THR A 415 -7.97 -15.35 -3.03
N MET A 416 -6.99 -14.59 -2.54
CA MET A 416 -7.09 -13.95 -1.22
C MET A 416 -7.88 -12.66 -1.33
N LEU A 417 -8.87 -12.48 -0.45
CA LEU A 417 -9.60 -11.23 -0.26
C LEU A 417 -8.99 -10.45 0.91
N TRP A 418 -8.36 -9.31 0.62
CA TRP A 418 -7.71 -8.44 1.59
C TRP A 418 -8.64 -7.39 2.21
N GLY A 419 -9.83 -7.19 1.61
CA GLY A 419 -10.82 -6.23 2.08
C GLY A 419 -10.42 -4.76 1.85
N GLY A 420 -11.24 -3.87 2.41
CA GLY A 420 -11.07 -2.42 2.36
C GLY A 420 -11.75 -1.73 1.17
N GLN A 421 -11.83 -0.40 1.26
CA GLN A 421 -12.24 0.55 0.22
C GLN A 421 -11.04 1.39 -0.18
N THR A 422 -10.85 1.64 -1.48
CA THR A 422 -9.63 2.26 -2.03
C THR A 422 -9.26 3.58 -1.37
N LYS A 423 -10.23 4.47 -1.15
CA LYS A 423 -9.96 5.76 -0.49
C LYS A 423 -9.62 5.62 0.98
N CYS A 424 -10.45 4.94 1.77
CA CYS A 424 -10.17 4.74 3.20
C CYS A 424 -8.85 3.98 3.42
N HIS A 425 -8.52 3.04 2.53
CA HIS A 425 -7.26 2.30 2.56
C HIS A 425 -6.06 3.19 2.26
N SER A 426 -6.12 4.03 1.22
CA SER A 426 -5.04 4.96 0.89
C SER A 426 -4.81 5.99 2.00
N ASP A 427 -5.87 6.54 2.59
CA ASP A 427 -5.78 7.42 3.76
C ASP A 427 -5.10 6.72 4.95
N ALA A 428 -5.45 5.46 5.19
CA ALA A 428 -4.84 4.66 6.24
C ALA A 428 -3.34 4.44 6.01
N GLN A 429 -2.91 4.19 4.77
CA GLN A 429 -1.49 4.05 4.44
C GLN A 429 -0.72 5.35 4.71
N GLU A 430 -1.26 6.49 4.29
CA GLU A 430 -0.64 7.80 4.48
C GLU A 430 -0.54 8.19 5.97
N ASP A 431 -1.65 8.11 6.69
CA ASP A 431 -1.72 8.50 8.09
C ASP A 431 -0.91 7.55 8.99
N SER A 432 -1.03 6.24 8.77
CA SER A 432 -0.29 5.25 9.55
C SER A 432 1.21 5.38 9.34
N TRP A 433 1.68 5.60 8.11
CA TRP A 433 3.10 5.76 7.84
C TRP A 433 3.69 6.96 8.57
N LYS A 434 3.03 8.12 8.49
CA LYS A 434 3.43 9.34 9.22
C LYS A 434 3.50 9.08 10.73
N LYS A 435 2.48 8.44 11.30
CA LYS A 435 2.41 8.13 12.73
C LYS A 435 3.44 7.08 13.16
N MET A 436 3.72 6.07 12.35
CA MET A 436 4.74 5.06 12.59
C MET A 436 6.14 5.69 12.59
N LEU A 437 6.47 6.55 11.63
CA LEU A 437 7.76 7.27 11.62
C LEU A 437 7.92 8.18 12.84
N ALA A 438 6.85 8.87 13.25
CA ALA A 438 6.86 9.69 14.47
C ALA A 438 7.08 8.84 15.74
N PHE A 439 6.40 7.69 15.83
CA PHE A 439 6.57 6.73 16.92
C PHE A 439 8.01 6.19 16.98
N LEU A 440 8.57 5.76 15.86
CA LEU A 440 9.96 5.29 15.80
C LEU A 440 10.93 6.39 16.24
N ARG A 441 10.74 7.62 15.77
CA ARG A 441 11.59 8.77 16.18
C ARG A 441 11.50 9.01 17.69
N GLN A 442 10.30 8.97 18.26
CA GLN A 442 10.09 9.16 19.69
C GLN A 442 10.80 8.07 20.52
N HIS A 443 10.76 6.81 20.08
CA HIS A 443 11.25 5.70 20.92
C HIS A 443 12.68 5.26 20.64
N LEU A 444 13.20 5.57 19.45
CA LEU A 444 14.53 5.15 19.03
C LEU A 444 15.55 6.30 18.99
N TYR A 445 15.12 7.52 18.68
CA TYR A 445 16.01 8.68 18.60
C TYR A 445 15.97 9.58 19.84
N SER A 446 14.86 9.61 20.59
CA SER A 446 14.77 10.48 21.76
C SER A 446 15.56 9.87 22.94
N PRO A 447 16.35 10.66 23.67
CA PRO A 447 16.94 10.21 24.92
C PRO A 447 15.81 9.85 25.89
N HIS A 448 15.89 8.68 26.52
CA HIS A 448 14.97 8.36 27.61
C HIS A 448 15.26 9.35 28.74
N LEU A 449 14.42 10.38 28.91
CA LEU A 449 14.38 11.14 30.15
C LEU A 449 14.03 10.13 31.26
N PRO A 450 14.91 9.90 32.25
CA PRO A 450 14.54 9.11 33.40
C PRO A 450 13.29 9.74 34.01
N LYS A 451 12.23 8.95 34.24
CA LYS A 451 11.12 9.40 35.08
C LYS A 451 11.74 9.81 36.42
N ALA A 452 11.69 11.09 36.75
CA ALA A 452 12.02 11.56 38.08
C ALA A 452 11.19 10.72 39.05
N ARG A 453 11.86 10.02 39.97
CA ARG A 453 11.19 9.38 41.10
C ARG A 453 10.60 10.52 41.92
N MET A 454 9.28 10.70 41.85
CA MET A 454 8.53 11.44 42.86
C MET A 454 8.27 10.54 44.05
#